data_AF-A0A1Q3KRJ2-F1
#
_entry.id   AF-A0A1Q3KRJ2-F1
#
_cell.length_a   1.000
_cell.length_b   1.000
_cell.length_c   1.000
_cell.angle_alpha   90.00
_cell.angle_beta   90.00
_cell.angle_gamma   90.00
#
_symmetry.space_group_name_H-M   'P 1'
#
loop_
_entity.id
_entity.type
_entity.pdbx_description
1 polymer ?
#
loop_
_entity_poly.entity_id
_entity_poly.type
_entity_poly.pdbx_seq_one_letter_code
_entity_poly.pdbx_strand_id
1 'polypeptide(L)'
;MPVHWTISHAKRLVVAVAKDEVTVADIEKYFAGITTDGAMSYRKIFEITHTPSVLTEANLRALGERVVLYAQHGQIGPVAIVAASDESFAQAQTFAAAASARRPLAIFRELHAARHWLDAQPLPEG
;
A
#
# COMPACT_ATOMS: atom_id res chain seq x y z
N MET A 1 14.33 -6.53 -7.14
CA MET A 1 13.00 -5.90 -7.19
C MET A 1 12.93 -4.98 -5.99
N PRO A 2 12.80 -3.66 -6.21
CA PRO A 2 12.96 -2.65 -5.15
C PRO A 2 11.79 -2.64 -4.15
N VAL A 3 10.66 -3.26 -4.53
CA VAL A 3 9.54 -3.57 -3.62
C VAL A 3 9.60 -5.05 -3.27
N HIS A 4 9.80 -5.34 -1.99
CA HIS A 4 9.74 -6.69 -1.43
C HIS A 4 8.46 -6.85 -0.63
N TRP A 5 7.78 -8.00 -0.75
CA TRP A 5 6.62 -8.28 0.08
C TRP A 5 6.58 -9.72 0.58
N THR A 6 5.85 -9.89 1.67
CA THR A 6 5.49 -11.19 2.23
C THR A 6 3.99 -11.25 2.47
N ILE A 7 3.41 -12.44 2.27
CA ILE A 7 1.99 -12.68 2.49
C ILE A 7 1.86 -13.71 3.60
N SER A 8 1.09 -13.36 4.64
CA SER A 8 0.68 -14.29 5.68
C SER A 8 -0.80 -14.56 5.53
N HIS A 9 -1.15 -15.70 4.91
CA HIS A 9 -2.54 -16.13 4.76
C HIS A 9 -3.21 -16.36 6.12
N ALA A 10 -2.51 -16.98 7.07
CA ALA A 10 -3.01 -17.21 8.43
C ALA A 10 -3.40 -15.91 9.14
N LYS A 11 -2.66 -14.81 8.91
CA LYS A 11 -2.94 -13.50 9.52
C LYS A 11 -3.76 -12.57 8.62
N ARG A 12 -4.06 -13.01 7.38
CA ARG A 12 -4.61 -12.19 6.29
C ARG A 12 -3.92 -10.83 6.21
N LEU A 13 -2.58 -10.86 6.11
CA LEU A 13 -1.72 -9.68 6.16
C LEU A 13 -0.67 -9.74 5.05
N VAL A 14 -0.50 -8.62 4.34
CA VAL A 14 0.65 -8.35 3.47
C VAL A 14 1.55 -7.33 4.13
N VAL A 15 2.85 -7.59 4.14
CA VAL A 15 3.87 -6.61 4.53
C VAL A 15 4.76 -6.37 3.32
N ALA A 16 4.75 -5.13 2.83
CA ALA A 16 5.55 -4.69 1.71
C ALA A 16 6.53 -3.59 2.15
N VAL A 17 7.76 -3.64 1.65
CA VAL A 17 8.82 -2.67 1.94
C VAL A 17 9.42 -2.20 0.63
N ALA A 18 9.41 -0.89 0.41
CA ALA A 18 10.15 -0.20 -0.65
C ALA A 18 11.54 0.19 -0.10
N LYS A 19 12.58 -0.48 -0.60
CA LYS A 19 13.96 -0.34 -0.09
C LYS A 19 14.88 0.51 -0.96
N ASP A 20 14.71 0.40 -2.27
CA ASP A 20 15.56 1.07 -3.24
C ASP A 20 14.74 2.04 -4.10
N GLU A 21 15.34 2.55 -5.17
CA GLU A 21 14.65 3.35 -6.17
C GLU A 21 13.49 2.55 -6.81
N VAL A 22 12.26 2.93 -6.45
CA VAL A 22 11.03 2.28 -6.92
C VAL A 22 10.50 3.00 -8.16
N THR A 23 10.27 2.25 -9.24
CA THR A 23 9.59 2.75 -10.43
C THR A 23 8.08 2.49 -10.37
N VAL A 24 7.33 3.08 -11.30
CA VAL A 24 5.90 2.76 -11.45
C VAL A 24 5.71 1.26 -11.65
N ALA A 25 6.47 0.66 -12.58
CA ALA A 25 6.41 -0.77 -12.94
C ALA A 25 6.60 -1.70 -11.75
N ASP A 26 7.45 -1.33 -10.78
CA ASP A 26 7.67 -2.12 -9.57
C ASP A 26 6.43 -2.16 -8.66
N ILE A 27 5.72 -1.04 -8.53
CA ILE A 27 4.45 -0.98 -7.79
C ILE A 27 3.36 -1.77 -8.53
N GLU A 28 3.30 -1.70 -9.87
CA GLU A 28 2.34 -2.49 -10.65
C GLU A 28 2.60 -4.00 -10.47
N LYS A 29 3.87 -4.39 -10.48
CA LYS A 29 4.27 -5.78 -10.24
C LYS A 29 3.90 -6.25 -8.84
N TYR A 30 4.04 -5.38 -7.83
CA TYR A 30 3.53 -5.65 -6.50
C TYR A 30 2.00 -5.84 -6.48
N PHE A 31 1.23 -4.95 -7.11
CA PHE A 31 -0.23 -5.08 -7.21
C PHE A 31 -0.66 -6.38 -7.92
N ALA A 32 0.01 -6.73 -9.02
CA ALA A 32 -0.23 -7.98 -9.74
C ALA A 32 0.11 -9.21 -8.88
N GLY A 33 1.24 -9.17 -8.16
CA GLY A 33 1.68 -10.27 -7.29
C GLY A 33 0.69 -10.57 -6.19
N ILE A 34 0.28 -9.56 -5.41
CA ILE A 34 -0.70 -9.77 -4.32
C ILE A 34 -2.09 -10.14 -4.83
N THR A 35 -2.45 -9.74 -6.05
CA THR A 35 -3.72 -10.11 -6.67
C THR A 35 -3.70 -11.58 -7.10
N THR A 36 -2.60 -12.02 -7.73
CA THR A 36 -2.39 -13.40 -8.15
C THR A 36 -2.44 -14.37 -6.97
N ASP A 37 -1.89 -13.96 -5.82
CA ASP A 37 -1.89 -14.75 -4.58
C ASP A 37 -3.19 -14.61 -3.76
N GLY A 38 -4.24 -13.96 -4.31
CA GLY A 38 -5.54 -13.82 -3.64
C GLY A 38 -5.52 -12.94 -2.38
N ALA A 39 -4.49 -12.10 -2.20
CA ALA A 39 -4.28 -11.29 -1.01
C ALA A 39 -4.79 -9.84 -1.15
N MET A 40 -5.51 -9.51 -2.22
CA MET A 40 -5.98 -8.13 -2.43
C MET A 40 -7.00 -7.65 -1.37
N SER A 41 -7.78 -8.57 -0.79
CA SER A 41 -8.67 -8.31 0.34
C SER A 41 -7.97 -8.24 1.71
N TYR A 42 -6.70 -8.65 1.80
CA TYR A 42 -5.97 -8.70 3.08
C TYR A 42 -5.59 -7.31 3.57
N ARG A 43 -5.38 -7.18 4.87
CA ARG A 43 -4.77 -5.99 5.47
C ARG A 43 -3.35 -5.82 4.94
N LYS A 44 -2.89 -4.59 4.77
CA LYS A 44 -1.58 -4.30 4.18
C LYS A 44 -0.83 -3.26 5.01
N ILE A 45 0.46 -3.51 5.24
CA ILE A 45 1.43 -2.48 5.62
C ILE A 45 2.35 -2.28 4.43
N PHE A 46 2.50 -1.02 4.01
CA PHE A 46 3.46 -0.63 2.99
C PHE A 46 4.45 0.37 3.59
N GLU A 47 5.70 -0.05 3.78
CA GLU A 47 6.75 0.75 4.38
C GLU A 47 7.67 1.34 3.32
N ILE A 48 7.85 2.66 3.36
CA ILE A 48 8.75 3.41 2.50
C ILE A 48 9.99 3.72 3.31
N THR A 49 11.07 2.98 3.03
CA THR A 49 12.35 3.17 3.75
C THR A 49 13.28 4.14 3.03
N HIS A 50 13.05 4.39 1.73
CA HIS A 50 13.71 5.41 0.93
C HIS A 50 12.69 6.12 0.03
N THR A 51 12.82 7.44 -0.12
CA THR A 51 12.05 8.20 -1.09
C THR A 51 12.65 8.06 -2.48
N PRO A 52 11.92 7.53 -3.47
CA PRO A 52 12.40 7.52 -4.84
C PRO A 52 12.27 8.94 -5.42
N SER A 53 13.35 9.48 -6.00
CA SER A 53 13.28 10.71 -6.79
C SER A 53 12.54 10.53 -8.13
N VAL A 54 12.14 9.30 -8.47
CA VAL A 54 11.59 8.90 -9.79
C VAL A 54 10.06 8.94 -9.85
N LEU A 55 9.36 8.80 -8.71
CA LEU A 55 7.90 8.81 -8.71
C LEU A 55 7.37 10.25 -8.69
N THR A 56 6.96 10.74 -9.86
CA THR A 56 6.29 12.03 -9.99
C THR A 56 4.90 12.01 -9.33
N GLU A 57 4.35 13.19 -9.04
CA GLU A 57 2.98 13.32 -8.51
C GLU A 57 1.94 12.65 -9.43
N ALA A 58 2.09 12.84 -10.75
CA ALA A 58 1.21 12.24 -11.75
C ALA A 58 1.25 10.69 -11.70
N ASN A 59 2.45 10.12 -11.53
CA ASN A 59 2.63 8.69 -11.38
C ASN A 59 1.96 8.16 -10.10
N LEU A 60 2.12 8.86 -8.97
CA LEU A 60 1.49 8.50 -7.70
C LEU A 60 -0.04 8.55 -7.78
N ARG A 61 -0.59 9.56 -8.46
CA ARG A 61 -2.02 9.69 -8.70
C ARG A 61 -2.56 8.53 -9.55
N ALA A 62 -1.91 8.23 -10.67
CA ALA A 62 -2.29 7.12 -11.54
C ALA A 62 -2.22 5.76 -10.81
N LEU A 63 -1.24 5.57 -9.92
CA LEU A 63 -1.16 4.40 -9.06
C LEU A 63 -2.35 4.31 -8.09
N GLY A 64 -2.75 5.43 -7.49
CA GLY A 64 -3.92 5.49 -6.61
C GLY A 64 -5.24 5.18 -7.34
N GLU A 65 -5.46 5.79 -8.50
CA GLU A 65 -6.63 5.54 -9.35
C GLU A 65 -6.75 4.07 -9.76
N ARG A 66 -5.62 3.41 -10.03
CA ARG A 66 -5.62 1.98 -10.32
C ARG A 66 -6.04 1.11 -9.12
N VAL A 67 -5.76 1.52 -7.89
CA VAL A 67 -6.31 0.83 -6.70
C VAL A 67 -7.83 0.90 -6.68
N VAL A 68 -8.42 2.01 -7.15
CA VAL A 68 -9.88 2.14 -7.28
C VAL A 68 -10.43 1.13 -8.30
N LEU A 69 -9.73 0.89 -9.42
CA LEU A 69 -10.12 -0.13 -10.39
C LEU A 69 -10.14 -1.54 -9.77
N TYR A 70 -9.12 -1.90 -8.98
CA TYR A 70 -9.14 -3.18 -8.26
C TYR A 70 -10.32 -3.28 -7.29
N ALA A 71 -10.71 -2.16 -6.66
CA ALA A 71 -11.87 -2.11 -5.76
C ALA A 71 -13.21 -2.33 -6.47
N GLN A 72 -13.29 -2.05 -7.77
CA GLN A 72 -14.50 -2.31 -8.57
C GLN A 72 -14.68 -3.81 -8.84
N HIS A 73 -13.60 -4.58 -8.88
CA HIS A 73 -13.60 -6.01 -9.16
C HIS A 73 -13.58 -6.91 -7.92
N GLY A 74 -13.52 -6.33 -6.72
CA GLY A 74 -13.56 -7.09 -5.48
C GLY A 74 -13.20 -6.26 -4.24
N GLN A 75 -13.23 -6.92 -3.08
CA GLN A 75 -12.85 -6.26 -1.83
C GLN A 75 -11.35 -5.95 -1.80
N ILE A 76 -11.03 -4.72 -1.42
CA ILE A 76 -9.67 -4.29 -1.10
C ILE A 76 -9.53 -4.08 0.40
N GLY A 77 -8.55 -4.75 1.01
CA GLY A 77 -8.35 -4.67 2.45
C GLY A 77 -7.75 -3.32 2.90
N PRO A 78 -7.85 -3.00 4.20
CA PRO A 78 -7.25 -1.81 4.79
C PRO A 78 -5.75 -1.71 4.48
N VAL A 79 -5.24 -0.48 4.30
CA VAL A 79 -3.80 -0.24 4.17
C VAL A 79 -3.30 0.76 5.20
N ALA A 80 -2.15 0.47 5.78
CA ALA A 80 -1.33 1.43 6.48
C ALA A 80 -0.06 1.70 5.66
N ILE A 81 0.22 2.97 5.36
CA ILE A 81 1.45 3.40 4.69
C ILE A 81 2.39 3.98 5.75
N VAL A 82 3.62 3.49 5.82
CA VAL A 82 4.65 4.01 6.73
C VAL A 82 5.63 4.82 5.92
N ALA A 83 5.73 6.10 6.23
CA ALA A 83 6.51 7.11 5.51
C ALA A 83 7.21 8.00 6.54
N ALA A 84 8.47 7.69 6.84
CA ALA A 84 9.20 8.36 7.91
C ALA A 84 9.60 9.80 7.56
N SER A 85 10.07 10.03 6.32
CA SER A 85 10.50 11.36 5.85
C SER A 85 9.33 12.22 5.39
N ASP A 86 9.47 13.55 5.46
CA ASP A 86 8.43 14.48 4.99
C ASP A 86 8.12 14.32 3.50
N GLU A 87 9.17 14.07 2.70
CA GLU A 87 9.02 13.79 1.27
C GLU A 87 8.20 12.51 1.04
N SER A 88 8.51 11.41 1.73
CA SER A 88 7.78 10.15 1.58
C SER A 88 6.34 10.29 2.04
N PHE A 89 6.11 11.12 3.05
CA PHE A 89 4.79 11.38 3.61
C PHE A 89 3.94 12.20 2.64
N ALA A 90 4.52 13.23 2.00
CA ALA A 90 3.85 14.01 0.96
C ALA A 90 3.49 13.13 -0.25
N GLN A 91 4.42 12.27 -0.71
CA GLN A 91 4.14 11.32 -1.79
C GLN A 91 3.01 10.35 -1.42
N ALA A 92 3.02 9.82 -0.19
CA ALA A 92 1.96 8.94 0.31
C ALA A 92 0.60 9.65 0.36
N GLN A 93 0.56 10.95 0.70
CA GLN A 93 -0.66 11.76 0.67
C GLN A 93 -1.21 11.93 -0.74
N THR A 94 -0.35 12.22 -1.73
CA THR A 94 -0.75 12.29 -3.15
C THR A 94 -1.40 10.98 -3.60
N PHE A 95 -0.76 9.85 -3.32
CA PHE A 95 -1.31 8.54 -3.63
C PHE A 95 -2.64 8.30 -2.90
N ALA A 96 -2.71 8.60 -1.60
CA ALA A 96 -3.90 8.38 -0.78
C ALA A 96 -5.11 9.18 -1.26
N ALA A 97 -4.89 10.44 -1.67
CA ALA A 97 -5.94 11.30 -2.21
C ALA A 97 -6.54 10.73 -3.51
N ALA A 98 -5.71 10.11 -4.34
CA ALA A 98 -6.14 9.47 -5.58
C ALA A 98 -6.73 8.06 -5.37
N ALA A 99 -6.30 7.36 -4.32
CA ALA A 99 -6.76 6.02 -3.97
C ALA A 99 -8.10 6.02 -3.20
N SER A 100 -9.00 6.95 -3.52
CA SER A 100 -10.31 7.08 -2.88
C SER A 100 -11.21 5.91 -3.26
N ALA A 101 -11.09 4.83 -2.50
CA ALA A 101 -11.87 3.61 -2.64
C ALA A 101 -12.54 3.29 -1.29
N ARG A 102 -13.54 2.39 -1.28
CA ARG A 102 -14.23 1.94 -0.06
C ARG A 102 -13.32 1.03 0.80
N ARG A 103 -12.25 1.59 1.36
CA ARG A 103 -11.42 0.94 2.38
C ARG A 103 -10.82 1.95 3.35
N PRO A 104 -10.50 1.53 4.58
CA PRO A 104 -9.64 2.30 5.46
C PRO A 104 -8.22 2.45 4.87
N LEU A 105 -7.71 3.67 4.85
CA LEU A 105 -6.33 4.01 4.50
C LEU A 105 -5.81 5.03 5.51
N ALA A 106 -4.63 4.78 6.07
CA ALA A 106 -3.95 5.75 6.94
C ALA A 106 -2.44 5.76 6.67
N ILE A 107 -1.83 6.92 6.89
CA ILE A 107 -0.38 7.16 6.70
C ILE A 107 0.23 7.45 8.08
N PHE A 108 1.37 6.83 8.36
CA PHE A 108 2.05 6.91 9.64
C PHE A 108 3.52 7.24 9.45
N ARG A 109 4.13 7.87 10.44
CA ARG A 109 5.59 8.03 10.50
C ARG A 109 6.29 6.78 11.03
N GLU A 110 5.59 6.01 11.87
CA GLU A 110 6.17 4.88 12.61
C GLU A 110 5.44 3.56 12.31
N LEU A 111 6.22 2.51 12.07
CA LEU A 111 5.71 1.16 11.79
C LEU A 111 4.85 0.62 12.96
N HIS A 112 5.23 0.91 14.20
CA HIS A 112 4.50 0.46 15.37
C HIS A 112 3.06 1.03 15.40
N ALA A 113 2.91 2.33 15.15
CA ALA A 113 1.60 2.99 15.12
C ALA A 113 0.74 2.47 13.96
N ALA A 114 1.35 2.29 12.79
CA ALA A 114 0.69 1.70 11.63
C ALA A 114 0.15 0.30 11.93
N ARG A 115 0.97 -0.54 12.60
CA ARG A 115 0.58 -1.89 12.96
C ARG A 115 -0.58 -1.89 13.95
N HIS A 116 -0.50 -1.07 14.99
CA HIS A 116 -1.55 -0.95 16.00
C HIS A 116 -2.89 -0.52 15.37
N TRP A 117 -2.86 0.49 14.50
CA TRP A 117 -4.06 0.94 13.78
C TRP A 117 -4.63 -0.15 12.85
N LEU A 118 -3.75 -0.89 12.15
CA LEU A 118 -4.16 -1.93 11.22
C LEU A 118 -4.75 -3.16 11.92
N ASP A 119 -4.28 -3.48 13.12
CA ASP A 119 -4.82 -4.55 13.97
C ASP A 119 -6.18 -4.19 14.58
N ALA A 120 -6.50 -2.89 14.69
CA ALA A 120 -7.82 -2.42 15.10
C ALA A 120 -8.86 -2.39 13.96
N GLN A 121 -8.45 -2.62 12.71
CA GLN A 121 -9.40 -2.66 11.59
C GLN A 121 -10.22 -3.96 11.60
N PRO A 122 -11.51 -3.91 11.24
CA PRO A 122 -12.32 -5.12 11.14
C PRO A 122 -11.69 -6.07 10.11
N LEU A 123 -11.69 -7.37 10.43
CA LEU A 123 -11.30 -8.38 9.46
C LEU A 123 -12.30 -8.35 8.30
N PRO A 124 -11.85 -8.44 7.04
CA PRO A 124 -12.79 -8.46 5.92
C PRO A 124 -13.72 -9.66 6.08
N GLU A 125 -15.03 -9.43 6.01
CA GLU A 125 -16.02 -10.53 5.97
C GLU A 125 -15.64 -11.45 4.80
N GLY A 126 -15.53 -12.75 5.12
CA GLY A 126 -15.05 -13.78 4.19
C GLY A 126 -16.02 -14.01 3.03
#